data_AF-A0A522B413-F1
#
_entry.id   AF-A0A522B413-F1
#
_cell.length_a   1.000
_cell.length_b   1.000
_cell.length_c   1.000
_cell.angle_alpha   90.00
_cell.angle_beta   90.00
_cell.angle_gamma   90.00
#
_symmetry.space_group_name_H-M   'P 1'
#
loop_
_entity.id
_entity.type
_entity.pdbx_description
1 polymer ?
#
loop_
_entity_poly.entity_id
_entity_poly.type
_entity_poly.pdbx_seq_one_letter_code
_entity_poly.pdbx_strand_id
1 'polypeptide(L)'
;MSRLCLAGIRLAALAVLGLIVFNAHADETGRGAASTAQQGLAVVTARCTLCHSDDLVRQQRLDRAAWTRVVDKMIKWGAPVSPEERELLLRYLAASYSPTADDPPPRP
;
A
#
# COMPACT_ATOMS: atom_id res chain seq x y z
N MET A 1 -43.70 41.40 -7.14
CA MET A 1 -43.65 40.39 -6.04
C MET A 1 -43.06 39.03 -6.45
N SER A 2 -42.56 38.82 -7.69
CA SER A 2 -42.13 37.48 -8.18
C SER A 2 -40.62 37.26 -8.35
N ARG A 3 -39.78 38.29 -8.16
CA ARG A 3 -38.31 38.18 -8.39
C ARG A 3 -37.52 37.79 -7.13
N LEU A 4 -38.14 37.89 -5.94
CA LEU A 4 -37.52 37.51 -4.67
C LEU A 4 -37.58 36.00 -4.38
N CYS A 5 -38.48 35.24 -5.02
CA CYS A 5 -38.56 33.77 -4.83
C CYS A 5 -37.48 32.99 -5.60
N LEU A 6 -37.09 33.41 -6.81
CA LEU A 6 -36.09 32.67 -7.60
C LEU A 6 -34.66 32.80 -7.07
N ALA A 7 -34.33 33.90 -6.38
CA ALA A 7 -33.01 34.10 -5.78
C ALA A 7 -32.77 33.18 -4.57
N GLY A 8 -33.81 32.94 -3.75
CA GLY A 8 -33.72 32.07 -2.58
C GLY A 8 -33.52 30.58 -2.91
N ILE A 9 -34.10 30.10 -4.02
CA ILE A 9 -33.99 28.69 -4.44
C ILE A 9 -32.59 28.37 -4.99
N ARG A 10 -31.91 29.34 -5.62
CA ARG A 10 -30.52 29.16 -6.12
C ARG A 10 -29.47 29.16 -5.01
N LEU A 11 -29.70 29.87 -3.91
CA LEU A 11 -28.80 29.90 -2.75
C LEU A 11 -28.87 28.60 -1.94
N ALA A 12 -30.04 27.97 -1.81
CA ALA A 12 -30.19 26.70 -1.09
C ALA A 12 -29.53 25.51 -1.83
N ALA A 13 -29.63 25.45 -3.16
CA ALA A 13 -29.04 24.36 -3.95
C ALA A 13 -27.50 24.34 -3.92
N LEU A 14 -26.85 25.51 -3.85
CA LEU A 14 -25.40 25.64 -3.73
C LEU A 14 -24.87 25.22 -2.35
N ALA A 15 -25.62 25.48 -1.28
CA ALA A 15 -25.26 25.06 0.07
C ALA A 15 -25.37 23.53 0.27
N VAL A 16 -26.36 22.88 -0.37
CA VAL A 16 -26.53 21.42 -0.30
C VAL A 16 -25.47 20.67 -1.13
N LEU A 17 -25.06 21.21 -2.29
CA LEU A 17 -24.00 20.61 -3.11
C LEU A 17 -22.62 20.68 -2.42
N GLY A 18 -22.34 21.75 -1.66
CA GLY A 18 -21.12 21.89 -0.87
C GLY A 18 -21.02 20.89 0.29
N LEU A 19 -22.15 20.44 0.86
CA LEU A 19 -22.16 19.50 1.99
C LEU A 19 -21.85 18.05 1.58
N ILE A 20 -22.15 17.68 0.33
CA ILE A 20 -21.91 16.32 -0.20
C ILE A 20 -20.41 16.11 -0.49
N VAL A 21 -19.71 17.13 -1.00
CA VAL A 21 -18.27 17.02 -1.34
C VAL A 21 -17.38 16.97 -0.10
N PHE A 22 -17.76 17.61 1.02
CA PHE A 22 -16.94 17.65 2.23
C PHE A 22 -16.80 16.28 2.93
N ASN A 23 -17.78 15.38 2.79
CA ASN A 23 -17.78 14.07 3.46
C ASN A 23 -16.86 13.03 2.80
N ALA A 24 -16.30 13.29 1.61
CA ALA A 24 -15.55 12.31 0.82
C ALA A 24 -14.03 12.25 1.12
N HIS A 25 -13.47 13.18 1.88
CA HIS A 25 -12.00 13.33 2.02
C HIS A 25 -11.37 12.56 3.21
N ALA A 26 -12.12 11.73 3.93
CA ALA A 26 -11.61 11.06 5.14
C ALA A 26 -11.04 9.64 4.92
N ASP A 27 -11.02 9.09 3.70
CA ASP A 27 -10.65 7.67 3.44
C ASP A 27 -9.46 7.50 2.48
N GLU A 28 -8.70 8.54 2.17
CA GLU A 28 -7.64 8.44 1.14
C GLU A 28 -6.40 7.68 1.64
N THR A 29 -6.09 7.76 2.95
CA THR A 29 -4.90 7.10 3.53
C THR A 29 -5.05 5.59 3.66
N GLY A 30 -6.23 5.09 4.06
CA GLY A 30 -6.50 3.66 4.22
C GLY A 30 -6.52 2.91 2.89
N ARG A 31 -7.13 3.52 1.86
CA ARG A 31 -7.19 2.98 0.50
C ARG A 31 -5.80 2.95 -0.17
N GLY A 32 -4.94 3.93 0.11
CA GLY A 32 -3.54 3.94 -0.34
C GLY A 32 -2.68 2.81 0.25
N ALA A 33 -2.82 2.54 1.55
CA ALA A 33 -2.10 1.45 2.21
C ALA A 33 -2.58 0.07 1.72
N ALA A 34 -3.91 -0.13 1.63
CA ALA A 34 -4.50 -1.36 1.11
C ALA A 34 -4.06 -1.62 -0.35
N SER A 35 -4.08 -0.59 -1.20
CA SER A 35 -3.63 -0.72 -2.59
C SER A 35 -2.13 -1.04 -2.69
N THR A 36 -1.29 -0.48 -1.81
CA THR A 36 0.14 -0.83 -1.75
C THR A 36 0.33 -2.28 -1.33
N ALA A 37 -0.42 -2.77 -0.34
CA ALA A 37 -0.35 -4.16 0.10
C ALA A 37 -0.78 -5.14 -1.00
N GLN A 38 -1.87 -4.84 -1.71
CA GLN A 38 -2.36 -5.65 -2.82
C GLN A 38 -1.36 -5.69 -3.98
N GLN A 39 -0.79 -4.54 -4.35
CA GLN A 39 0.23 -4.48 -5.40
C GLN A 39 1.51 -5.20 -5.00
N GLY A 40 1.97 -5.02 -3.76
CA GLY A 40 3.16 -5.70 -3.24
C GLY A 40 3.00 -7.22 -3.22
N LEU A 41 1.85 -7.72 -2.75
CA LEU A 41 1.52 -9.14 -2.79
C LEU A 41 1.50 -9.66 -4.24
N ALA A 42 0.88 -8.92 -5.17
CA ALA A 42 0.84 -9.32 -6.57
C ALA A 42 2.25 -9.44 -7.18
N VAL A 43 3.17 -8.52 -6.86
CA VAL A 43 4.56 -8.62 -7.30
C VAL A 43 5.27 -9.82 -6.66
N VAL A 44 5.07 -10.09 -5.36
CA VAL A 44 5.64 -11.31 -4.72
C VAL A 44 5.16 -12.57 -5.44
N THR A 45 3.86 -12.69 -5.69
CA THR A 45 3.29 -13.82 -6.41
C THR A 45 3.82 -13.91 -7.85
N ALA A 46 3.99 -12.80 -8.55
CA ALA A 46 4.46 -12.83 -9.94
C ALA A 46 5.97 -13.09 -10.08
N ARG A 47 6.79 -12.61 -9.14
CA ARG A 47 8.26 -12.58 -9.27
C ARG A 47 8.97 -13.60 -8.40
N CYS A 48 8.52 -13.81 -7.17
CA CYS A 48 9.23 -14.63 -6.20
C CYS A 48 8.85 -16.11 -6.31
N THR A 49 7.67 -16.44 -6.82
CA THR A 49 7.23 -17.84 -6.95
C THR A 49 7.69 -18.53 -8.23
N LEU A 50 8.55 -17.88 -9.02
CA LEU A 50 9.13 -18.44 -10.24
C LEU A 50 10.13 -19.57 -9.94
N CYS A 51 10.77 -19.53 -8.76
CA CYS A 51 11.83 -20.47 -8.39
C CYS A 51 11.56 -21.26 -7.09
N HIS A 52 10.73 -20.73 -6.17
CA HIS A 52 10.42 -21.37 -4.89
C HIS A 52 9.02 -20.95 -4.37
N SER A 53 8.47 -21.66 -3.38
CA SER A 53 7.20 -21.25 -2.74
C SER A 53 7.30 -19.87 -2.07
N ASP A 54 6.19 -19.16 -1.94
CA ASP A 54 6.12 -17.91 -1.17
C ASP A 54 6.16 -18.15 0.35
N ASP A 55 6.09 -19.40 0.81
CA ASP A 55 6.33 -19.77 2.21
C ASP A 55 7.65 -19.23 2.74
N LEU A 56 8.70 -19.21 1.90
CA LEU A 56 9.99 -18.66 2.29
C LEU A 56 9.90 -17.18 2.65
N VAL A 57 9.01 -16.41 2.02
CA VAL A 57 8.76 -14.99 2.35
C VAL A 57 7.97 -14.90 3.66
N ARG A 58 6.89 -15.69 3.80
CA ARG A 58 5.98 -15.66 4.96
C ARG A 58 6.65 -16.02 6.29
N GLN A 59 7.67 -16.87 6.23
CA GLN A 59 8.46 -17.31 7.40
C GLN A 59 9.43 -16.24 7.92
N GLN A 60 9.69 -15.17 7.16
CA GLN A 60 10.67 -14.17 7.56
C GLN A 60 10.10 -13.13 8.50
N ARG A 61 10.93 -12.65 9.42
CA ARG A 61 10.70 -11.46 10.24
C ARG A 61 11.94 -10.58 10.13
N LEU A 62 11.91 -9.65 9.19
CA LEU A 62 13.08 -8.88 8.77
C LEU A 62 12.73 -7.39 8.70
N ASP A 63 13.66 -6.55 9.14
CA ASP A 63 13.54 -5.11 8.95
C ASP A 63 13.76 -4.73 7.46
N ARG A 64 13.53 -3.46 7.13
CA ARG A 64 13.67 -2.97 5.75
C ARG A 64 15.09 -3.17 5.20
N ALA A 65 16.13 -3.02 6.03
CA ALA A 65 17.51 -3.17 5.59
C ALA A 65 17.83 -4.63 5.24
N ALA A 66 17.33 -5.58 6.03
CA ALA A 66 17.45 -7.00 5.77
C ALA A 66 16.64 -7.44 4.55
N TRP A 67 15.40 -6.95 4.40
CA TRP A 67 14.61 -7.17 3.18
C TRP A 67 15.30 -6.64 1.94
N THR A 68 15.97 -5.48 2.04
CA THR A 68 16.78 -4.91 0.94
C THR A 68 17.84 -5.91 0.47
N ARG A 69 18.60 -6.49 1.40
CA ARG A 69 19.60 -7.52 1.08
C ARG A 69 18.99 -8.77 0.44
N VAL A 70 17.83 -9.22 0.91
CA VAL A 70 17.13 -10.40 0.36
C VAL A 70 16.65 -10.13 -1.07
N VAL A 71 15.93 -9.02 -1.30
CA VAL A 71 15.41 -8.67 -2.63
C VAL A 71 16.56 -8.48 -3.63
N ASP A 72 17.62 -7.76 -3.24
CA ASP A 72 18.80 -7.57 -4.11
C ASP A 72 19.49 -8.89 -4.45
N LYS A 73 19.55 -9.81 -3.48
CA LYS A 73 20.07 -11.16 -3.69
C LYS A 73 19.20 -11.94 -4.68
N MET A 74 17.87 -11.87 -4.59
CA MET A 74 16.99 -12.55 -5.55
C MET A 74 17.12 -11.97 -6.96
N ILE A 75 17.23 -10.64 -7.08
CA ILE A 75 17.49 -9.96 -8.37
C ILE A 75 18.81 -10.45 -8.96
N LYS A 76 19.88 -10.50 -8.14
CA LYS A 76 21.19 -11.03 -8.56
C LYS A 76 21.11 -12.49 -9.01
N TRP A 77 20.20 -13.27 -8.44
CA TRP A 77 19.96 -14.67 -8.81
C TRP A 77 19.01 -14.84 -10.01
N GLY A 78 18.52 -13.75 -10.60
CA GLY A 78 17.74 -13.77 -11.83
C GLY A 78 16.25 -13.51 -11.66
N ALA A 79 15.78 -13.10 -10.47
CA ALA A 79 14.39 -12.66 -10.32
C ALA A 79 14.14 -11.41 -11.18
N PRO A 80 13.14 -11.42 -12.08
CA PRO A 80 12.90 -10.32 -13.01
C PRO A 80 12.08 -9.20 -12.31
N VAL A 81 12.76 -8.39 -11.51
CA VAL A 81 12.14 -7.30 -10.72
C VAL A 81 12.66 -5.95 -11.21
N SER A 82 11.76 -5.02 -11.56
CA SER A 82 12.13 -3.66 -11.96
C SER A 82 12.56 -2.80 -10.75
N PRO A 83 13.25 -1.66 -10.96
CA PRO A 83 13.56 -0.73 -9.88
C PRO A 83 12.33 -0.24 -9.11
N GLU A 84 11.22 -0.01 -9.80
CA GLU A 84 9.94 0.44 -9.22
C GLU A 84 9.27 -0.68 -8.42
N GLU A 85 9.22 -1.90 -8.98
CA GLU A 85 8.73 -3.09 -8.29
C GLU A 85 9.58 -3.38 -7.04
N ARG A 86 10.89 -3.19 -7.11
CA ARG A 86 11.80 -3.36 -5.98
C ARG A 86 11.42 -2.45 -4.82
N GLU A 87 11.24 -1.16 -5.06
CA GLU A 87 10.88 -0.22 -3.99
C GLU A 87 9.47 -0.50 -3.44
N LEU A 88 8.51 -0.88 -4.30
CA LEU A 88 7.18 -1.35 -3.87
C LEU A 88 7.28 -2.59 -2.97
N LEU A 89 8.08 -3.58 -3.34
CA LEU A 89 8.35 -4.78 -2.56
C LEU A 89 8.96 -4.43 -1.21
N LEU A 90 9.95 -3.53 -1.16
CA LEU A 90 10.59 -3.15 0.11
C LEU A 90 9.62 -2.47 1.07
N ARG A 91 8.70 -1.63 0.56
CA ARG A 91 7.63 -1.07 1.38
C ARG A 91 6.68 -2.15 1.89
N TYR A 92 6.21 -3.02 1.00
CA TYR A 92 5.25 -4.08 1.34
C TYR A 92 5.83 -5.09 2.34
N LEU A 93 7.04 -5.60 2.07
CA LEU A 93 7.67 -6.64 2.88
C LEU A 93 8.03 -6.11 4.27
N ALA A 94 8.59 -4.90 4.36
CA ALA A 94 8.87 -4.28 5.66
C ALA A 94 7.58 -4.00 6.42
N ALA A 95 6.50 -3.56 5.77
CA ALA A 95 5.22 -3.31 6.44
C ALA A 95 4.55 -4.61 6.94
N SER A 96 4.69 -5.70 6.18
CA SER A 96 3.93 -6.94 6.42
C SER A 96 4.69 -7.98 7.25
N TYR A 97 6.03 -7.94 7.23
CA TYR A 97 6.91 -8.97 7.81
C TYR A 97 8.04 -8.36 8.65
N SER A 98 7.79 -7.23 9.30
CA SER A 98 8.73 -6.68 10.29
C SER A 98 8.75 -7.52 11.57
N PRO A 99 9.89 -7.58 12.29
CA PRO A 99 9.95 -8.14 13.62
C PRO A 99 9.00 -7.42 14.56
N THR A 100 8.31 -8.20 15.38
CA THR A 100 7.48 -7.75 16.49
C THR A 100 8.21 -7.96 17.81
N ALA A 101 7.68 -7.42 18.91
CA ALA A 101 8.29 -7.59 20.24
C ALA A 101 8.35 -9.06 20.70
N ASP A 102 7.48 -9.91 20.15
CA ASP A 102 7.40 -11.34 20.49
C ASP A 102 8.36 -12.20 19.64
N ASP A 103 8.96 -11.65 18.60
CA ASP A 103 9.89 -12.38 17.75
C ASP A 103 11.25 -12.59 18.46
N PRO A 104 11.89 -13.77 18.33
CA PRO A 104 13.19 -14.01 18.91
C PRO A 104 14.24 -13.04 18.34
N PRO A 105 15.25 -12.64 19.15
CA PRO A 105 16.26 -11.70 18.69
C PRO A 105 16.98 -12.25 17.44
N PRO A 106 17.46 -11.37 16.54
CA PRO A 106 18.18 -11.78 15.33
C PRO A 106 19.34 -12.71 15.70
N ARG A 107 19.45 -13.84 14.99
CA ARG A 107 20.61 -14.73 15.14
C ARG A 107 21.85 -14.07 14.52
N PRO A 108 23.02 -14.15 15.17
CA PRO A 108 24.27 -13.60 14.63
C PRO A 108 24.73 -14.30 13.35
#